data_AF-A0A2E6KMM8-F1
#
_entry.id   AF-A0A2E6KMM8-F1
#
_cell.length_a   1.000
_cell.length_b   1.000
_cell.length_c   1.000
_cell.angle_alpha   90.00
_cell.angle_beta   90.00
_cell.angle_gamma   90.00
#
_symmetry.space_group_name_H-M   'P 1'
#
loop_
_entity.id
_entity.type
_entity.pdbx_description
1 polymer ?
#
loop_
_entity_poly.entity_id
_entity_poly.type
_entity_poly.pdbx_seq_one_letter_code
_entity_poly.pdbx_strand_id
1 'polypeptide(L)'
;MAEDNTGLDKPNLFVINTDNGHFFAYRNADEMTIKGLHEWVDQYANTKVTHLFICPNAMRASFRSSSREAIWDPTDGVAPDHKWPRHARILFDKGVDPYRVWIDRCREKNLSVWLTMRMNDMHQAEDFDNFQHSSFWRENIDLWREPYHEHGSALNYAYKEVREYQLAFVKELLERYDPDGIELDWMRIPNHLTPRKAYEERFHLTAFMHEVKRLVQKWSRKRGHRIGISVRVPAHPDACAGVGMDAIKWAQQGLIDLIVATPFYFSSDFDIPFDLWKKRLQDVKRVIPVIGGIESTARPWIYGTPVGNTLSTLYGFATVGHLRGADGFYLFNWMDRTDWPIDYKNEYPQLLRTGLTPNVVGRGSRRHPVCFRDTVPDGFPSDTQLPKVTDSPLEFRLQAGTKPQSGNASIVIGLAKRNGVAESRFEARLNGKPLTLQGDFVDVKELGGDSHRAIRFECSLDILRPDYNDLSIKQLGNDLPQQIVWVELRIDIEQ
;
A
#
# COMPACT_ATOMS: atom_id res chain seq x y z
N MET A 1 31.41 -4.62 -15.88
CA MET A 1 29.97 -4.39 -15.70
C MET A 1 29.76 -4.07 -14.23
N ALA A 2 28.96 -3.07 -13.88
CA ALA A 2 28.67 -2.79 -12.46
C ALA A 2 27.94 -4.00 -11.86
N GLU A 3 28.24 -4.34 -10.60
CA GLU A 3 27.49 -5.37 -9.88
C GLU A 3 26.02 -4.93 -9.74
N ASP A 4 25.10 -5.87 -9.95
CA ASP A 4 23.66 -5.63 -9.80
C ASP A 4 23.19 -6.20 -8.47
N ASN A 5 23.16 -5.35 -7.45
CA ASN A 5 22.71 -5.70 -6.10
C ASN A 5 21.22 -5.38 -5.90
N THR A 6 20.50 -5.00 -6.96
CA THR A 6 19.10 -4.56 -6.84
C THR A 6 18.15 -5.67 -6.43
N GLY A 7 18.51 -6.95 -6.67
CA GLY A 7 17.70 -8.11 -6.31
C GLY A 7 16.39 -8.25 -7.10
N LEU A 8 16.17 -7.43 -8.13
CA LEU A 8 14.94 -7.39 -8.93
C LEU A 8 14.78 -8.58 -9.89
N ASP A 9 15.83 -9.36 -10.09
CA ASP A 9 15.84 -10.62 -10.84
C ASP A 9 15.30 -11.80 -10.03
N LYS A 10 15.17 -11.65 -8.71
CA LYS A 10 14.61 -12.68 -7.83
C LYS A 10 13.13 -12.92 -8.16
N PRO A 11 12.69 -14.18 -8.33
CA PRO A 11 11.28 -14.48 -8.47
C PRO A 11 10.53 -14.25 -7.16
N ASN A 12 9.26 -13.83 -7.23
CA ASN A 12 8.39 -13.60 -6.09
C ASN A 12 8.97 -12.60 -5.08
N LEU A 13 9.16 -11.35 -5.51
CA LEU A 13 9.59 -10.27 -4.63
C LEU A 13 8.66 -10.21 -3.41
N PHE A 14 9.23 -10.23 -2.22
CA PHE A 14 8.50 -10.01 -0.97
C PHE A 14 9.12 -8.83 -0.25
N VAL A 15 8.40 -7.71 -0.27
CA VAL A 15 8.89 -6.40 0.14
C VAL A 15 8.15 -5.93 1.38
N ILE A 16 8.90 -5.50 2.38
CA ILE A 16 8.36 -4.85 3.58
C ILE A 16 8.72 -3.37 3.54
N ASN A 17 7.70 -2.51 3.61
CA ASN A 17 7.89 -1.10 3.89
C ASN A 17 7.98 -0.86 5.39
N THR A 18 8.93 -0.05 5.81
CA THR A 18 8.85 0.62 7.12
C THR A 18 8.73 2.11 6.92
N ASP A 19 7.79 2.69 7.66
CA ASP A 19 7.49 4.09 7.56
C ASP A 19 8.51 4.97 8.30
N ASN A 20 8.39 6.29 8.16
CA ASN A 20 9.33 7.26 8.71
C ASN A 20 9.28 7.39 10.24
N GLY A 21 8.20 6.96 10.89
CA GLY A 21 7.95 7.21 12.32
C GLY A 21 7.90 5.97 13.20
N HIS A 22 7.56 4.81 12.63
CA HIS A 22 7.14 3.61 13.34
C HIS A 22 8.21 3.08 14.28
N PHE A 23 9.43 2.87 13.77
CA PHE A 23 10.53 2.37 14.59
C PHE A 23 10.71 3.24 15.85
N PHE A 24 10.68 4.57 15.67
CA PHE A 24 10.88 5.51 16.76
C PHE A 24 9.67 5.58 17.70
N ALA A 25 8.44 5.52 17.18
CA ALA A 25 7.22 5.67 17.96
C ALA A 25 6.87 4.41 18.80
N TYR A 26 7.21 3.22 18.31
CA TYR A 26 6.82 1.93 18.90
C TYR A 26 7.94 1.22 19.69
N ARG A 27 9.03 1.93 19.95
CA ARG A 27 10.15 1.46 20.78
C ARG A 27 10.34 2.33 22.00
N ASN A 28 10.99 1.79 23.01
CA ASN A 28 11.39 2.52 24.20
C ASN A 28 12.71 3.27 23.96
N ALA A 29 12.98 4.27 24.78
CA ALA A 29 14.15 5.14 24.65
C ALA A 29 15.48 4.38 24.83
N ASP A 30 15.52 3.34 25.65
CA ASP A 30 16.68 2.47 25.87
C ASP A 30 17.00 1.59 24.65
N GLU A 31 16.04 1.39 23.75
CA GLU A 31 16.21 0.67 22.48
C GLU A 31 16.81 1.55 21.37
N MET A 32 16.93 2.87 21.58
CA MET A 32 17.57 3.80 20.66
C MET A 32 19.10 3.65 20.69
N THR A 33 19.56 2.51 20.19
CA THR A 33 20.95 2.05 20.18
C THR A 33 21.25 1.30 18.89
N ILE A 34 22.53 1.13 18.55
CA ILE A 34 22.96 0.29 17.40
C ILE A 34 22.41 -1.14 17.55
N LYS A 35 22.40 -1.70 18.76
CA LYS A 35 21.84 -3.03 19.02
C LYS A 35 20.35 -3.10 18.65
N GLY A 36 19.54 -2.14 19.11
CA GLY A 36 18.11 -2.11 18.79
C GLY A 36 17.83 -1.90 17.30
N LEU A 37 18.67 -1.10 16.62
CA LEU A 37 18.62 -0.94 15.16
C LEU A 37 18.96 -2.25 14.43
N HIS A 38 19.96 -2.99 14.90
CA HIS A 38 20.32 -4.31 14.35
C HIS A 38 19.22 -5.34 14.58
N GLU A 39 18.68 -5.43 15.79
CA GLU A 39 17.59 -6.36 16.13
C GLU A 39 16.36 -6.16 15.26
N TRP A 40 16.08 -4.90 14.87
CA TRP A 40 15.01 -4.62 13.92
C TRP A 40 15.26 -5.19 12.53
N VAL A 41 16.48 -5.13 11.98
CA VAL A 41 16.81 -5.76 10.69
C VAL A 41 16.82 -7.29 10.82
N ASP A 42 17.37 -7.79 11.92
CA ASP A 42 17.61 -9.23 12.14
C ASP A 42 16.32 -10.05 12.14
N GLN A 43 15.17 -9.46 12.48
CA GLN A 43 13.87 -10.15 12.41
C GLN A 43 13.48 -10.56 10.99
N TYR A 44 14.00 -9.87 9.97
CA TYR A 44 13.75 -10.16 8.56
C TYR A 44 14.83 -11.06 7.95
N ALA A 45 15.97 -11.23 8.63
CA ALA A 45 17.05 -12.09 8.17
C ALA A 45 16.65 -13.58 8.19
N ASN A 46 17.10 -14.36 7.20
CA ASN A 46 16.75 -15.77 7.05
C ASN A 46 15.24 -16.05 6.94
N THR A 47 14.46 -15.06 6.52
CA THR A 47 13.03 -15.19 6.22
C THR A 47 12.82 -15.25 4.69
N LYS A 48 11.56 -15.12 4.23
CA LYS A 48 11.26 -14.96 2.80
C LYS A 48 11.30 -13.51 2.34
N VAL A 49 11.48 -12.55 3.25
CA VAL A 49 11.63 -11.15 2.88
C VAL A 49 12.87 -11.00 2.00
N THR A 50 12.67 -10.33 0.87
CA THR A 50 13.72 -10.10 -0.13
C THR A 50 14.26 -8.68 -0.06
N HIS A 51 13.40 -7.71 0.24
CA HIS A 51 13.73 -6.29 0.25
C HIS A 51 13.12 -5.59 1.46
N LEU A 52 13.87 -4.66 2.04
CA LEU A 52 13.38 -3.68 3.00
C LEU A 52 13.37 -2.30 2.36
N PHE A 53 12.20 -1.66 2.34
CA PHE A 53 11.99 -0.31 1.83
C PHE A 53 11.82 0.62 3.03
N ILE A 54 12.86 1.40 3.32
CA ILE A 54 13.00 2.16 4.56
C ILE A 54 12.73 3.64 4.29
N CYS A 55 11.68 4.18 4.91
CA CYS A 55 11.26 5.55 4.70
C CYS A 55 12.01 6.52 5.62
N PRO A 56 12.70 7.55 5.08
CA PRO A 56 13.41 8.51 5.91
C PRO A 56 12.64 9.82 6.15
N ASN A 57 11.46 10.02 5.54
CA ASN A 57 10.77 11.31 5.59
C ASN A 57 9.24 11.26 5.51
N ALA A 58 8.63 12.30 6.07
CA ALA A 58 7.36 12.87 5.61
C ALA A 58 7.68 14.24 4.97
N MET A 59 7.09 15.35 5.42
CA MET A 59 7.62 16.67 5.04
C MET A 59 9.02 16.90 5.62
N ARG A 60 9.24 16.52 6.90
CA ARG A 60 10.53 16.55 7.59
C ARG A 60 11.25 15.19 7.55
N ALA A 61 12.56 15.21 7.76
CA ALA A 61 13.40 14.00 7.79
C ALA A 61 13.50 13.42 9.21
N SER A 62 13.54 12.09 9.33
CA SER A 62 13.77 11.40 10.62
C SER A 62 15.25 11.23 10.96
N PHE A 63 16.12 11.97 10.28
CA PHE A 63 17.53 12.11 10.54
C PHE A 63 17.93 13.58 10.38
N ARG A 64 19.17 13.92 10.75
CA ARG A 64 19.71 15.27 10.54
C ARG A 64 20.02 15.47 9.05
N SER A 65 19.02 15.97 8.33
CA SER A 65 19.11 16.35 6.92
C SER A 65 19.80 17.69 6.74
N SER A 66 20.42 17.86 5.57
CA SER A 66 21.04 19.08 5.06
C SER A 66 20.15 19.84 4.07
N SER A 67 19.08 19.21 3.58
CA SER A 67 18.12 19.82 2.65
C SER A 67 16.73 20.05 3.27
N ARG A 68 16.45 19.50 4.46
CA ARG A 68 15.19 19.65 5.19
C ARG A 68 15.42 19.68 6.70
N GLU A 69 14.44 20.19 7.44
CA GLU A 69 14.43 20.10 8.90
C GLU A 69 14.37 18.64 9.35
N ALA A 70 15.02 18.35 10.48
CA ALA A 70 14.84 17.10 11.18
C ALA A 70 13.51 17.12 11.95
N ILE A 71 12.90 15.95 12.14
CA ILE A 71 11.59 15.83 12.79
C ILE A 71 11.55 16.38 14.22
N TRP A 72 12.71 16.47 14.88
CA TRP A 72 12.85 17.00 16.25
C TRP A 72 13.21 18.49 16.30
N ASP A 73 13.38 19.15 15.15
CA ASP A 73 13.61 20.59 15.14
C ASP A 73 12.34 21.33 15.59
N PRO A 74 12.49 22.45 16.34
CA PRO A 74 11.34 23.24 16.74
C PRO A 74 10.52 23.73 15.54
N THR A 75 9.19 23.73 15.69
CA THR A 75 8.27 24.43 14.79
C THR A 75 7.89 25.75 15.44
N ASP A 76 8.27 26.86 14.82
CA ASP A 76 8.04 28.22 15.34
C ASP A 76 8.48 28.40 16.81
N GLY A 77 9.65 27.83 17.13
CA GLY A 77 10.24 27.88 18.46
C GLY A 77 9.71 26.82 19.44
N VAL A 78 8.68 26.05 19.08
CA VAL A 78 8.09 25.00 19.91
C VAL A 78 8.74 23.66 19.61
N ALA A 79 9.37 23.06 20.62
CA ALA A 79 9.95 21.73 20.49
C ALA A 79 8.86 20.65 20.34
N PRO A 80 9.03 19.65 19.45
CA PRO A 80 8.03 18.59 19.27
C PRO A 80 7.87 17.71 20.52
N ASP A 81 6.63 17.54 20.99
CA ASP A 81 6.30 16.64 22.12
C ASP A 81 5.67 15.33 21.62
N HIS A 82 6.48 14.49 20.97
CA HIS A 82 6.06 13.16 20.53
C HIS A 82 7.19 12.14 20.64
N LYS A 83 6.87 10.85 20.80
CA LYS A 83 7.89 9.78 20.94
C LYS A 83 8.84 9.73 19.74
N TRP A 84 8.30 9.82 18.52
CA TRP A 84 9.07 9.78 17.28
C TRP A 84 10.21 10.82 17.24
N PRO A 85 9.95 12.14 17.36
CA PRO A 85 11.03 13.12 17.36
C PRO A 85 11.99 12.96 18.54
N ARG A 86 11.50 12.65 19.75
CA ARG A 86 12.37 12.40 20.91
C ARG A 86 13.34 11.25 20.67
N HIS A 87 12.85 10.12 20.16
CA HIS A 87 13.66 8.92 19.96
C HIS A 87 14.62 9.04 18.77
N ALA A 88 14.20 9.69 17.69
CA ALA A 88 15.09 10.03 16.58
C ALA A 88 16.24 10.96 17.06
N ARG A 89 15.93 11.93 17.93
CA ARG A 89 16.94 12.81 18.54
C ARG A 89 17.92 12.05 19.45
N ILE A 90 17.47 11.06 20.22
CA ILE A 90 18.37 10.24 21.06
C ILE A 90 19.47 9.58 20.22
N LEU A 91 19.13 9.04 19.04
CA LEU A 91 20.12 8.45 18.14
C LEU A 91 21.08 9.50 17.59
N PHE A 92 20.56 10.66 17.17
CA PHE A 92 21.37 11.78 16.71
C PHE A 92 22.36 12.28 17.76
N ASP A 93 21.91 12.50 19.00
CA ASP A 93 22.74 12.98 20.12
C ASP A 93 23.85 11.97 20.48
N LYS A 94 23.64 10.68 20.18
CA LYS A 94 24.65 9.61 20.31
C LYS A 94 25.59 9.50 19.09
N GLY A 95 25.42 10.35 18.08
CA GLY A 95 26.17 10.29 16.82
C GLY A 95 25.79 9.09 15.93
N VAL A 96 24.61 8.51 16.12
CA VAL A 96 24.13 7.34 15.37
C VAL A 96 23.14 7.78 14.29
N ASP A 97 23.48 7.48 13.03
CA ASP A 97 22.57 7.61 11.89
C ASP A 97 21.84 6.26 11.68
N PRO A 98 20.52 6.18 11.98
CA PRO A 98 19.79 4.90 11.90
C PRO A 98 19.75 4.32 10.50
N TYR A 99 19.65 5.16 9.46
CA TYR A 99 19.52 4.70 8.09
C TYR A 99 20.82 4.08 7.58
N ARG A 100 21.98 4.65 7.97
CA ARG A 100 23.27 4.04 7.67
C ARG A 100 23.43 2.68 8.36
N VAL A 101 23.09 2.62 9.65
CA VAL A 101 23.16 1.36 10.42
C VAL A 101 22.25 0.28 9.81
N TRP A 102 21.01 0.64 9.43
CA TRP A 102 20.10 -0.31 8.80
C TRP A 102 20.59 -0.77 7.44
N ILE A 103 21.09 0.13 6.60
CA ILE A 103 21.64 -0.22 5.28
C ILE A 103 22.81 -1.19 5.43
N ASP A 104 23.77 -0.87 6.32
CA ASP A 104 24.94 -1.72 6.55
C ASP A 104 24.51 -3.10 7.09
N ARG A 105 23.56 -3.12 8.03
CA ARG A 105 23.04 -4.38 8.59
C ARG A 105 22.25 -5.20 7.56
N CYS A 106 21.48 -4.57 6.67
CA CYS A 106 20.76 -5.28 5.59
C CYS A 106 21.76 -6.02 4.68
N ARG A 107 22.87 -5.38 4.33
CA ARG A 107 23.93 -6.00 3.53
C ARG A 107 24.55 -7.20 4.24
N GLU A 108 24.87 -7.07 5.53
CA GLU A 108 25.37 -8.20 6.34
C GLU A 108 24.39 -9.38 6.37
N LYS A 109 23.09 -9.11 6.23
CA LYS A 109 22.01 -10.10 6.26
C LYS A 109 21.51 -10.53 4.88
N ASN A 110 22.17 -10.11 3.80
CA ASN A 110 21.79 -10.41 2.41
C ASN A 110 20.35 -9.98 2.06
N LEU A 111 19.88 -8.89 2.68
CA LEU A 111 18.62 -8.23 2.35
C LEU A 111 18.91 -7.05 1.43
N SER A 112 18.16 -6.93 0.33
CA SER A 112 18.29 -5.73 -0.51
C SER A 112 17.62 -4.54 0.18
N VAL A 113 18.30 -3.41 0.23
CA VAL A 113 17.84 -2.24 0.99
C VAL A 113 17.57 -1.05 0.07
N TRP A 114 16.35 -0.55 0.15
CA TRP A 114 15.88 0.58 -0.64
C TRP A 114 15.45 1.71 0.29
N LEU A 115 15.72 2.94 -0.12
CA LEU A 115 15.17 4.12 0.54
C LEU A 115 13.88 4.53 -0.17
N THR A 116 12.78 4.69 0.56
CA THR A 116 11.48 5.09 -0.01
C THR A 116 11.10 6.48 0.45
N MET A 117 11.04 7.42 -0.48
CA MET A 117 10.79 8.83 -0.20
C MET A 117 9.29 9.12 -0.35
N ARG A 118 8.63 9.57 0.73
CA ARG A 118 7.28 10.14 0.62
C ARG A 118 7.35 11.45 -0.15
N MET A 119 6.65 11.52 -1.28
CA MET A 119 6.82 12.63 -2.22
C MET A 119 6.00 13.88 -1.86
N ASN A 120 4.92 13.74 -1.10
CA ASN A 120 3.99 14.84 -0.81
C ASN A 120 3.09 14.54 0.40
N ASP A 121 3.69 14.08 1.51
CA ASP A 121 2.94 13.70 2.72
C ASP A 121 2.15 14.89 3.29
N MET A 122 0.94 14.63 3.79
CA MET A 122 0.00 15.64 4.29
C MET A 122 -0.67 15.22 5.62
N HIS A 123 -0.04 14.36 6.43
CA HIS A 123 -0.62 13.99 7.73
C HIS A 123 -0.74 15.21 8.64
N GLN A 124 -1.89 15.37 9.31
CA GLN A 124 -2.16 16.47 10.25
C GLN A 124 -2.14 17.86 9.58
N ALA A 125 -2.44 17.95 8.28
CA ALA A 125 -2.46 19.22 7.54
C ALA A 125 -3.46 20.24 8.10
N GLU A 126 -4.52 19.75 8.76
CA GLU A 126 -5.51 20.52 9.48
C GLU A 126 -4.94 21.26 10.71
N ASP A 127 -3.85 20.74 11.29
CA ASP A 127 -3.06 21.39 12.32
C ASP A 127 -1.85 22.06 11.64
N PHE A 128 -2.03 23.30 11.17
CA PHE A 128 -1.03 24.01 10.37
C PHE A 128 0.34 24.12 11.06
N ASP A 129 0.36 24.16 12.38
CA ASP A 129 1.57 24.30 13.21
C ASP A 129 2.14 22.95 13.66
N ASN A 130 1.63 21.84 13.14
CA ASN A 130 2.08 20.51 13.55
C ASN A 130 3.59 20.33 13.32
N PHE A 131 4.23 19.63 14.27
CA PHE A 131 5.68 19.40 14.24
C PHE A 131 6.18 18.63 13.00
N GLN A 132 5.28 17.95 12.29
CA GLN A 132 5.60 17.18 11.09
C GLN A 132 5.82 18.05 9.86
N HIS A 133 5.27 19.28 9.85
CA HIS A 133 5.26 20.13 8.67
C HIS A 133 6.59 20.84 8.48
N SER A 134 7.09 20.86 7.25
CA SER A 134 8.30 21.63 6.91
C SER A 134 8.03 23.14 6.87
N SER A 135 9.03 23.94 7.19
CA SER A 135 8.95 25.40 6.99
C SER A 135 8.70 25.74 5.52
N PHE A 136 9.31 25.00 4.58
CA PHE A 136 9.06 25.17 3.15
C PHE A 136 7.57 25.08 2.80
N TRP A 137 6.85 24.09 3.33
CA TRP A 137 5.41 23.96 3.10
C TRP A 137 4.60 25.07 3.76
N ARG A 138 4.92 25.47 5.00
CA ARG A 138 4.20 26.52 5.74
C ARG A 138 4.43 27.92 5.18
N GLU A 139 5.64 28.21 4.72
CA GLU A 139 6.03 29.56 4.26
C GLU A 139 5.71 29.79 2.77
N ASN A 140 5.42 28.73 2.01
CA ASN A 140 5.16 28.79 0.57
C ASN A 140 3.77 28.24 0.22
N ILE A 141 2.74 28.75 0.91
CA ILE A 141 1.34 28.34 0.72
C ILE A 141 0.77 28.67 -0.67
N ASP A 142 1.43 29.56 -1.40
CA ASP A 142 1.19 29.87 -2.81
C ASP A 142 1.64 28.74 -3.75
N LEU A 143 2.57 27.89 -3.31
CA LEU A 143 3.05 26.72 -4.06
C LEU A 143 2.20 25.45 -3.84
N TRP A 144 1.12 25.54 -3.07
CA TRP A 144 0.18 24.44 -2.90
C TRP A 144 -0.61 24.17 -4.17
N ARG A 145 -1.16 22.95 -4.29
CA ARG A 145 -2.10 22.59 -5.37
C ARG A 145 -3.35 23.46 -5.34
N GLU A 146 -3.80 23.78 -4.14
CA GLU A 146 -4.89 24.70 -3.85
C GLU A 146 -4.34 25.77 -2.91
N PRO A 147 -3.84 26.90 -3.45
CA PRO A 147 -3.25 27.96 -2.64
C PRO A 147 -4.21 28.45 -1.55
N TYR A 148 -3.68 28.63 -0.33
CA TYR A 148 -4.42 29.15 0.83
C TYR A 148 -5.65 28.30 1.26
N HIS A 149 -5.68 27.00 0.92
CA HIS A 149 -6.75 26.11 1.36
C HIS A 149 -6.80 25.99 2.91
N GLU A 150 -7.99 26.11 3.50
CA GLU A 150 -8.19 26.21 4.96
C GLU A 150 -7.61 25.01 5.74
N HIS A 151 -7.67 23.80 5.16
CA HIS A 151 -7.19 22.57 5.81
C HIS A 151 -5.81 22.13 5.31
N GLY A 152 -5.05 23.05 4.73
CA GLY A 152 -3.79 22.73 4.06
C GLY A 152 -4.02 22.07 2.69
N SER A 153 -2.98 22.09 1.85
CA SER A 153 -2.98 21.39 0.57
C SER A 153 -1.59 20.91 0.19
N ALA A 154 -1.51 19.81 -0.56
CA ALA A 154 -0.25 19.23 -1.00
C ALA A 154 0.52 20.19 -1.92
N LEU A 155 1.85 20.07 -1.97
CA LEU A 155 2.67 20.91 -2.85
C LEU A 155 2.35 20.60 -4.33
N ASN A 156 2.40 21.62 -5.18
CA ASN A 156 2.14 21.48 -6.61
C ASN A 156 3.44 21.37 -7.41
N TYR A 157 3.69 20.18 -7.95
CA TYR A 157 4.85 19.88 -8.78
C TYR A 157 4.85 20.58 -10.13
N ALA A 158 3.80 21.31 -10.52
CA ALA A 158 3.84 22.23 -11.65
C ALA A 158 4.85 23.37 -11.41
N TYR A 159 5.04 23.80 -10.16
CA TYR A 159 6.05 24.77 -9.77
C TYR A 159 7.45 24.17 -9.76
N LYS A 160 8.41 24.92 -10.28
CA LYS A 160 9.80 24.46 -10.39
C LYS A 160 10.45 24.37 -9.01
N GLU A 161 10.12 25.30 -8.15
CA GLU A 161 10.55 25.45 -6.76
C GLU A 161 10.21 24.19 -5.95
N VAL A 162 8.98 23.69 -6.09
CA VAL A 162 8.56 22.42 -5.47
C VAL A 162 9.40 21.26 -5.99
N ARG A 163 9.62 21.17 -7.31
CA ARG A 163 10.45 20.10 -7.89
C ARG A 163 11.90 20.18 -7.42
N GLU A 164 12.47 21.38 -7.30
CA GLU A 164 13.84 21.59 -6.81
C GLU A 164 13.99 21.23 -5.34
N TYR A 165 13.02 21.61 -4.50
CA TYR A 165 12.97 21.21 -3.09
C TYR A 165 12.91 19.69 -2.90
N GLN A 166 12.11 19.00 -3.72
CA GLN A 166 11.98 17.55 -3.68
C GLN A 166 13.23 16.85 -4.22
N LEU A 167 13.80 17.36 -5.30
CA LEU A 167 15.02 16.83 -5.90
C LEU A 167 16.25 17.03 -5.01
N ALA A 168 16.30 18.10 -4.22
CA ALA A 168 17.37 18.33 -3.24
C ALA A 168 17.46 17.19 -2.21
N PHE A 169 16.31 16.68 -1.76
CA PHE A 169 16.27 15.55 -0.84
C PHE A 169 16.65 14.23 -1.53
N VAL A 170 16.16 13.97 -2.76
CA VAL A 170 16.61 12.81 -3.57
C VAL A 170 18.13 12.82 -3.72
N LYS A 171 18.70 13.98 -4.04
CA LYS A 171 20.15 14.15 -4.15
C LYS A 171 20.80 13.77 -2.83
N GLU A 172 20.41 14.40 -1.72
CA GLU A 172 20.97 14.12 -0.39
C GLU A 172 20.93 12.63 -0.04
N LEU A 173 19.81 11.94 -0.25
CA LEU A 173 19.69 10.51 0.04
C LEU A 173 20.73 9.68 -0.71
N LEU A 174 20.94 9.98 -2.00
CA LEU A 174 21.94 9.29 -2.83
C LEU A 174 23.38 9.67 -2.47
N GLU A 175 23.62 10.91 -2.00
CA GLU A 175 24.96 11.34 -1.58
C GLU A 175 25.36 10.76 -0.23
N ARG A 176 24.42 10.77 0.72
CA ARG A 176 24.62 10.38 2.11
C ARG A 176 24.63 8.89 2.29
N TYR A 177 23.69 8.19 1.65
CA TYR A 177 23.50 6.76 1.80
C TYR A 177 23.97 6.02 0.57
N ASP A 178 24.15 4.71 0.75
CA ASP A 178 24.50 3.79 -0.31
C ASP A 178 23.40 2.72 -0.34
N PRO A 179 22.24 2.96 -0.96
CA PRO A 179 21.18 1.96 -1.06
C PRO A 179 21.28 1.14 -2.34
N ASP A 180 20.64 -0.02 -2.39
CA ASP A 180 20.49 -0.80 -3.64
C ASP A 180 19.49 -0.14 -4.59
N GLY A 181 18.58 0.68 -4.06
CA GLY A 181 17.68 1.48 -4.85
C GLY A 181 16.98 2.60 -4.09
N ILE A 182 16.34 3.48 -4.85
CA ILE A 182 15.48 4.55 -4.33
C ILE A 182 14.06 4.37 -4.88
N GLU A 183 13.08 4.45 -4.01
CA GLU A 183 11.68 4.50 -4.36
C GLU A 183 11.14 5.91 -4.20
N LEU A 184 10.40 6.37 -5.21
CA LEU A 184 9.59 7.57 -5.11
C LEU A 184 8.15 7.16 -4.81
N ASP A 185 7.76 7.32 -3.56
CA ASP A 185 6.41 6.99 -3.08
C ASP A 185 5.45 8.14 -3.41
N TRP A 186 5.01 8.15 -4.68
CA TRP A 186 3.99 9.09 -5.15
C TRP A 186 2.62 8.82 -4.53
N MET A 187 2.43 7.73 -3.79
CA MET A 187 1.16 7.43 -3.13
C MET A 187 1.09 8.06 -1.73
N ARG A 188 2.04 8.92 -1.34
CA ARG A 188 2.00 9.65 -0.08
C ARG A 188 2.13 11.15 -0.32
N ILE A 189 1.02 11.89 -0.49
CA ILE A 189 -0.32 11.43 -0.93
C ILE A 189 -0.42 11.45 -2.48
N PRO A 190 -1.40 10.81 -3.16
CA PRO A 190 -1.42 10.69 -4.64
C PRO A 190 -1.76 11.98 -5.41
N ASN A 191 -1.68 13.13 -4.77
CA ASN A 191 -2.04 14.44 -5.31
C ASN A 191 -0.79 15.32 -5.49
N HIS A 192 -0.34 15.52 -6.73
CA HIS A 192 0.93 16.24 -7.00
C HIS A 192 0.79 17.44 -7.94
N LEU A 193 -0.30 17.53 -8.70
CA LEU A 193 -0.47 18.51 -9.79
C LEU A 193 -1.77 19.30 -9.60
N THR A 194 -1.94 20.37 -10.37
CA THR A 194 -3.10 21.26 -10.25
C THR A 194 -4.41 20.44 -10.33
N PRO A 195 -5.37 20.65 -9.41
CA PRO A 195 -6.64 19.94 -9.43
C PRO A 195 -7.28 19.99 -10.82
N ARG A 196 -7.80 18.85 -11.28
CA ARG A 196 -8.42 18.67 -12.61
C ARG A 196 -7.50 18.87 -13.83
N LYS A 197 -6.20 19.12 -13.65
CA LYS A 197 -5.20 19.24 -14.74
C LYS A 197 -4.09 18.18 -14.69
N ALA A 198 -4.19 17.22 -13.77
CA ALA A 198 -3.11 16.27 -13.49
C ALA A 198 -2.67 15.49 -14.74
N TYR A 199 -3.60 15.10 -15.60
CA TYR A 199 -3.26 14.46 -16.87
C TYR A 199 -2.47 15.42 -17.79
N GLU A 200 -2.92 16.65 -17.99
CA GLU A 200 -2.24 17.62 -18.87
C GLU A 200 -0.86 17.99 -18.34
N GLU A 201 -0.73 18.13 -17.02
CA GLU A 201 0.49 18.56 -16.32
C GLU A 201 1.47 17.40 -16.03
N ARG A 202 1.13 16.15 -16.39
CA ARG A 202 1.96 14.94 -16.13
C ARG A 202 3.39 15.01 -16.65
N PHE A 203 3.66 15.89 -17.61
CA PHE A 203 5.01 16.14 -18.12
C PHE A 203 5.93 16.72 -17.03
N HIS A 204 5.41 17.43 -16.02
CA HIS A 204 6.20 17.92 -14.89
C HIS A 204 6.77 16.77 -14.05
N LEU A 205 5.95 15.75 -13.75
CA LEU A 205 6.41 14.56 -13.03
C LEU A 205 7.38 13.73 -13.89
N THR A 206 7.12 13.62 -15.20
CA THR A 206 8.05 12.96 -16.13
C THR A 206 9.41 13.66 -16.19
N ALA A 207 9.42 15.00 -16.24
CA ALA A 207 10.66 15.78 -16.20
C ALA A 207 11.42 15.57 -14.87
N PHE A 208 10.70 15.50 -13.75
CA PHE A 208 11.29 15.15 -12.45
C PHE A 208 11.94 13.75 -12.48
N MET A 209 11.27 12.75 -13.05
CA MET A 209 11.84 11.40 -13.19
C MET A 209 13.12 11.37 -14.04
N HIS A 210 13.25 12.23 -15.06
CA HIS A 210 14.49 12.37 -15.82
C HIS A 210 15.65 12.93 -14.98
N GLU A 211 15.39 13.90 -14.10
CA GLU A 211 16.39 14.44 -13.16
C GLU A 211 16.84 13.36 -12.16
N VAL A 212 15.88 12.63 -11.60
CA VAL A 212 16.14 11.51 -10.68
C VAL A 212 17.00 10.45 -11.36
N LYS A 213 16.66 10.05 -12.59
CA LYS A 213 17.46 9.07 -13.35
C LYS A 213 18.90 9.52 -13.54
N ARG A 214 19.14 10.81 -13.81
CA ARG A 214 20.49 11.37 -13.95
C ARG A 214 21.27 11.32 -12.64
N LEU A 215 20.63 11.66 -11.52
CA LEU A 215 21.25 11.56 -10.19
C LEU A 215 21.61 10.11 -9.84
N VAL A 216 20.68 9.17 -10.05
CA VAL A 216 20.89 7.75 -9.79
C VAL A 216 22.01 7.18 -10.66
N GLN A 217 22.06 7.52 -11.94
CA GLN A 217 23.16 7.11 -12.83
C GLN A 217 24.52 7.65 -12.39
N LYS A 218 24.56 8.91 -11.94
CA LYS A 218 25.78 9.53 -11.39
C LYS A 218 26.26 8.77 -10.15
N TRP A 219 25.36 8.48 -9.21
CA TRP A 219 25.71 7.80 -7.97
C TRP A 219 26.01 6.32 -8.17
N SER A 220 25.30 5.62 -9.06
CA SER A 220 25.64 4.24 -9.45
C SER A 220 27.09 4.14 -9.93
N ARG A 221 27.52 5.06 -10.81
CA ARG A 221 28.92 5.09 -11.28
C ARG A 221 29.91 5.37 -10.14
N LYS A 222 29.55 6.25 -9.20
CA LYS A 222 30.41 6.62 -8.07
C LYS A 222 30.53 5.51 -7.02
N ARG A 223 29.47 4.74 -6.81
CA ARG A 223 29.43 3.61 -5.86
C ARG A 223 29.96 2.31 -6.43
N GLY A 224 29.99 2.17 -7.76
CA GLY A 224 30.51 0.98 -8.43
C GLY A 224 29.49 -0.16 -8.61
N HIS A 225 28.25 0.03 -8.15
CA HIS A 225 27.14 -0.90 -8.36
C HIS A 225 25.91 -0.16 -8.92
N ARG A 226 24.96 -0.92 -9.47
CA ARG A 226 23.68 -0.38 -9.93
C ARG A 226 22.84 0.06 -8.73
N ILE A 227 22.22 1.23 -8.83
CA ILE A 227 21.15 1.71 -7.94
C ILE A 227 19.85 1.70 -8.76
N GLY A 228 18.83 1.00 -8.28
CA GLY A 228 17.52 0.89 -8.92
C GLY A 228 16.58 2.08 -8.62
N ILE A 229 15.57 2.27 -9.47
CA ILE A 229 14.49 3.24 -9.24
C ILE A 229 13.14 2.53 -9.19
N SER A 230 12.42 2.67 -8.07
CA SER A 230 11.06 2.18 -7.86
C SER A 230 10.10 3.36 -7.84
N VAL A 231 8.85 3.11 -8.22
CA VAL A 231 7.74 4.05 -8.01
C VAL A 231 6.56 3.32 -7.38
N ARG A 232 5.95 3.95 -6.37
CA ARG A 232 4.59 3.58 -5.94
C ARG A 232 3.60 4.43 -6.70
N VAL A 233 2.65 3.79 -7.36
CA VAL A 233 1.64 4.44 -8.22
C VAL A 233 0.28 3.75 -8.05
N PRO A 234 -0.83 4.37 -8.51
CA PRO A 234 -2.16 3.77 -8.36
C PRO A 234 -2.25 2.36 -8.92
N ALA A 235 -3.16 1.55 -8.38
CA ALA A 235 -3.32 0.15 -8.76
C ALA A 235 -3.59 -0.07 -10.26
N HIS A 236 -4.32 0.84 -10.92
CA HIS A 236 -4.70 0.72 -12.33
C HIS A 236 -3.80 1.54 -13.25
N PRO A 237 -3.15 0.94 -14.28
CA PRO A 237 -2.14 1.64 -15.10
C PRO A 237 -2.68 2.89 -15.81
N ASP A 238 -3.89 2.80 -16.37
CA ASP A 238 -4.50 3.94 -17.06
C ASP A 238 -4.96 5.04 -16.07
N ALA A 239 -5.27 4.69 -14.82
CA ALA A 239 -5.60 5.67 -13.78
C ALA A 239 -4.34 6.42 -13.34
N CYS A 240 -3.18 5.76 -13.29
CA CYS A 240 -1.90 6.40 -12.96
C CYS A 240 -1.64 7.62 -13.85
N ALA A 241 -1.78 7.48 -15.17
CA ALA A 241 -1.59 8.58 -16.10
C ALA A 241 -2.58 9.73 -15.85
N GLY A 242 -3.83 9.42 -15.54
CA GLY A 242 -4.87 10.41 -15.26
C GLY A 242 -4.62 11.26 -14.01
N VAL A 243 -3.94 10.70 -13.00
CA VAL A 243 -3.46 11.45 -11.82
C VAL A 243 -2.03 11.98 -11.98
N GLY A 244 -1.47 11.94 -13.19
CA GLY A 244 -0.18 12.53 -13.54
C GLY A 244 1.02 11.58 -13.47
N MET A 245 0.85 10.37 -12.95
CA MET A 245 1.90 9.38 -12.73
C MET A 245 2.00 8.40 -13.92
N ASP A 246 2.54 8.84 -15.06
CA ASP A 246 2.63 8.03 -16.28
C ASP A 246 3.73 6.95 -16.22
N ALA A 247 3.53 5.93 -15.38
CA ALA A 247 4.50 4.88 -15.11
C ALA A 247 4.85 4.05 -16.36
N ILE A 248 3.90 3.86 -17.28
CA ILE A 248 4.16 3.17 -18.55
C ILE A 248 5.14 3.97 -19.40
N LYS A 249 4.95 5.29 -19.52
CA LYS A 249 5.91 6.16 -20.22
C LYS A 249 7.27 6.17 -19.54
N TRP A 250 7.32 6.21 -18.22
CA TRP A 250 8.58 6.16 -17.47
C TRP A 250 9.33 4.84 -17.71
N ALA A 251 8.62 3.71 -17.75
CA ALA A 251 9.18 2.40 -18.10
C ALA A 251 9.72 2.37 -19.55
N GLN A 252 8.94 2.84 -20.53
CA GLN A 252 9.34 2.93 -21.93
C GLN A 252 10.61 3.76 -22.13
N GLN A 253 10.76 4.83 -21.34
CA GLN A 253 11.92 5.72 -21.36
C GLN A 253 13.11 5.21 -20.51
N GLY A 254 12.97 4.06 -19.84
CA GLY A 254 14.01 3.47 -18.99
C GLY A 254 14.30 4.28 -17.73
N LEU A 255 13.32 5.04 -17.23
CA LEU A 255 13.45 5.89 -16.05
C LEU A 255 13.26 5.14 -14.73
N ILE A 256 12.53 4.03 -14.78
CA ILE A 256 12.22 3.19 -13.62
C ILE A 256 12.65 1.75 -13.87
N ASP A 257 12.83 1.01 -12.78
CA ASP A 257 13.27 -0.37 -12.73
C ASP A 257 12.27 -1.29 -11.99
N LEU A 258 11.39 -0.72 -11.14
CA LEU A 258 10.33 -1.44 -10.42
C LEU A 258 9.05 -0.59 -10.35
N ILE A 259 7.88 -1.23 -10.48
CA ILE A 259 6.56 -0.62 -10.24
C ILE A 259 5.90 -1.32 -9.07
N VAL A 260 5.46 -0.54 -8.07
CA VAL A 260 4.55 -0.98 -7.01
C VAL A 260 3.17 -0.42 -7.34
N ALA A 261 2.28 -1.28 -7.85
CA ALA A 261 0.89 -0.93 -8.11
C ALA A 261 0.10 -1.09 -6.81
N THR A 262 -0.46 -0.01 -6.28
CA THR A 262 -0.98 0.03 -4.90
C THR A 262 -2.18 0.98 -4.77
N PRO A 263 -3.06 0.77 -3.78
CA PRO A 263 -3.95 1.82 -3.31
C PRO A 263 -3.17 2.90 -2.55
N PHE A 264 -3.86 4.00 -2.20
CA PHE A 264 -3.35 5.05 -1.33
C PHE A 264 -3.30 4.57 0.13
N TYR A 265 -4.45 4.45 0.81
CA TYR A 265 -4.50 4.21 2.25
C TYR A 265 -5.86 3.69 2.73
N PHE A 266 -6.96 4.16 2.14
CA PHE A 266 -8.30 3.95 2.70
C PHE A 266 -8.73 2.49 2.68
N SER A 267 -8.25 1.73 1.70
CA SER A 267 -8.54 0.31 1.51
C SER A 267 -7.44 -0.38 0.73
N SER A 268 -7.27 -1.67 0.96
CA SER A 268 -6.59 -2.56 0.02
C SER A 268 -7.42 -2.75 -1.25
N ASP A 269 -6.78 -2.65 -2.42
CA ASP A 269 -7.39 -3.07 -3.69
C ASP A 269 -7.12 -4.56 -3.91
N PHE A 270 -8.17 -5.38 -3.83
CA PHE A 270 -8.09 -6.84 -4.01
C PHE A 270 -8.16 -7.28 -5.47
N ASP A 271 -8.36 -6.34 -6.41
CA ASP A 271 -8.52 -6.61 -7.84
C ASP A 271 -7.59 -5.73 -8.70
N ILE A 272 -6.32 -5.67 -8.31
CA ILE A 272 -5.27 -4.99 -9.08
C ILE A 272 -5.09 -5.69 -10.44
N PRO A 273 -5.17 -4.95 -11.56
CA PRO A 273 -5.11 -5.55 -12.89
C PRO A 273 -3.70 -5.81 -13.41
N PHE A 274 -2.98 -6.77 -12.81
CA PHE A 274 -1.59 -7.09 -13.18
C PHE A 274 -1.43 -7.54 -14.63
N ASP A 275 -2.38 -8.29 -15.17
CA ASP A 275 -2.42 -8.71 -16.57
C ASP A 275 -2.50 -7.50 -17.52
N LEU A 276 -3.25 -6.46 -17.13
CA LEU A 276 -3.31 -5.21 -17.86
C LEU A 276 -1.97 -4.45 -17.78
N TRP A 277 -1.33 -4.42 -16.62
CA TRP A 277 0.03 -3.87 -16.48
C TRP A 277 1.01 -4.57 -17.42
N LYS A 278 1.03 -5.92 -17.42
CA LYS A 278 1.88 -6.71 -18.33
C LYS A 278 1.60 -6.38 -19.78
N LYS A 279 0.33 -6.28 -20.17
CA LYS A 279 -0.07 -5.87 -21.53
C LYS A 279 0.43 -4.47 -21.88
N ARG A 280 0.34 -3.49 -20.98
CA ARG A 280 0.82 -2.11 -21.22
C ARG A 280 2.35 -2.02 -21.30
N LEU A 281 3.06 -2.95 -20.67
CA LEU A 281 4.52 -3.00 -20.62
C LEU A 281 5.14 -3.93 -21.68
N GLN A 282 4.34 -4.61 -22.51
CA GLN A 282 4.82 -5.63 -23.46
C GLN A 282 5.90 -5.12 -24.44
N ASP A 283 5.83 -3.84 -24.81
CA ASP A 283 6.75 -3.20 -25.77
C ASP A 283 7.94 -2.50 -25.10
N VAL A 284 8.04 -2.57 -23.76
CA VAL A 284 9.17 -2.00 -23.02
C VAL A 284 10.39 -2.90 -23.21
N LYS A 285 11.52 -2.31 -23.64
CA LYS A 285 12.76 -3.04 -23.97
C LYS A 285 13.34 -3.86 -22.82
N ARG A 286 13.00 -3.52 -21.58
CA ARG A 286 13.46 -4.19 -20.36
C ARG A 286 12.24 -4.69 -19.61
N VAL A 287 12.36 -5.88 -19.04
CA VAL A 287 11.34 -6.39 -18.12
C VAL A 287 11.34 -5.48 -16.88
N ILE A 288 10.19 -4.87 -16.59
CA ILE A 288 9.94 -4.10 -15.37
C ILE A 288 9.04 -4.94 -14.48
N PRO A 289 9.52 -5.39 -13.31
CA PRO A 289 8.65 -6.07 -12.36
C PRO A 289 7.52 -5.14 -11.91
N VAL A 290 6.32 -5.71 -11.79
CA VAL A 290 5.12 -5.08 -11.27
C VAL A 290 4.66 -5.90 -10.07
N ILE A 291 4.76 -5.30 -8.89
CA ILE A 291 4.40 -5.96 -7.63
C ILE A 291 3.16 -5.32 -7.02
N GLY A 292 2.38 -6.12 -6.30
CA GLY A 292 1.15 -5.68 -5.66
C GLY A 292 1.38 -5.07 -4.30
N GLY A 293 1.08 -3.79 -4.14
CA GLY A 293 1.01 -3.12 -2.84
C GLY A 293 -0.31 -3.40 -2.14
N ILE A 294 -0.25 -3.89 -0.91
CA ILE A 294 -1.41 -4.07 -0.03
C ILE A 294 -1.27 -3.19 1.20
N GLU A 295 -2.37 -2.54 1.58
CA GLU A 295 -2.47 -1.75 2.81
C GLU A 295 -2.78 -2.63 4.02
N SER A 296 -2.66 -2.09 5.22
CA SER A 296 -3.05 -2.82 6.43
C SER A 296 -4.58 -2.99 6.56
N THR A 297 -5.36 -2.18 5.84
CA THR A 297 -6.81 -2.12 6.01
C THR A 297 -7.56 -2.68 4.80
N ALA A 298 -8.76 -3.21 5.05
CA ALA A 298 -9.76 -3.53 4.05
C ALA A 298 -11.04 -2.73 4.34
N ARG A 299 -11.55 -2.03 3.33
CA ARG A 299 -12.71 -1.14 3.42
C ARG A 299 -13.60 -1.31 2.18
N PRO A 300 -14.92 -1.47 2.35
CA PRO A 300 -15.81 -1.79 1.22
C PRO A 300 -16.13 -0.61 0.29
N TRP A 301 -16.11 0.63 0.79
CA TRP A 301 -16.23 1.89 0.01
C TRP A 301 -15.58 3.04 0.78
N ILE A 302 -15.34 4.19 0.16
CA ILE A 302 -14.55 5.29 0.75
C ILE A 302 -15.00 5.73 2.16
N TYR A 303 -16.30 5.68 2.47
CA TYR A 303 -16.85 6.04 3.78
C TYR A 303 -17.18 4.86 4.70
N GLY A 304 -16.96 3.62 4.26
CA GLY A 304 -17.28 2.44 5.05
C GLY A 304 -16.31 2.25 6.22
N THR A 305 -16.77 1.67 7.33
CA THR A 305 -15.89 1.32 8.44
C THR A 305 -14.84 0.29 7.97
N PRO A 306 -13.54 0.54 8.19
CA PRO A 306 -12.49 -0.39 7.79
C PRO A 306 -12.35 -1.54 8.80
N VAL A 307 -11.80 -2.65 8.34
CA VAL A 307 -11.29 -3.74 9.19
C VAL A 307 -9.83 -4.03 8.86
N GLY A 308 -9.14 -4.70 9.77
CA GLY A 308 -7.75 -5.11 9.57
C GLY A 308 -7.70 -6.24 8.56
N ASN A 309 -6.71 -6.20 7.68
CA ASN A 309 -6.38 -7.38 6.91
C ASN A 309 -5.94 -8.53 7.82
N THR A 310 -6.13 -9.76 7.37
CA THR A 310 -5.67 -10.97 8.06
C THR A 310 -4.69 -11.71 7.15
N LEU A 311 -4.04 -12.76 7.66
CA LEU A 311 -3.28 -13.66 6.78
C LEU A 311 -4.14 -14.22 5.65
N SER A 312 -5.41 -14.53 5.92
CA SER A 312 -6.32 -15.08 4.92
C SER A 312 -6.73 -14.06 3.84
N THR A 313 -6.92 -12.77 4.19
CA THR A 313 -7.15 -11.74 3.16
C THR A 313 -5.88 -11.47 2.36
N LEU A 314 -4.71 -11.47 3.02
CA LEU A 314 -3.42 -11.35 2.33
C LEU A 314 -3.17 -12.51 1.36
N TYR A 315 -3.50 -13.75 1.73
CA TYR A 315 -3.41 -14.90 0.83
C TYR A 315 -4.42 -14.82 -0.31
N GLY A 316 -5.63 -14.30 -0.05
CA GLY A 316 -6.62 -14.00 -1.09
C GLY A 316 -6.05 -13.02 -2.12
N PHE A 317 -5.56 -11.87 -1.67
CA PHE A 317 -4.88 -10.86 -2.50
C PHE A 317 -3.72 -11.45 -3.30
N ALA A 318 -2.82 -12.19 -2.64
CA ALA A 318 -1.65 -12.75 -3.30
C ALA A 318 -2.02 -13.82 -4.35
N THR A 319 -3.05 -14.61 -4.10
CA THR A 319 -3.54 -15.61 -5.07
C THR A 319 -4.07 -14.93 -6.34
N VAL A 320 -4.80 -13.82 -6.20
CA VAL A 320 -5.26 -13.02 -7.33
C VAL A 320 -4.07 -12.44 -8.09
N GLY A 321 -3.10 -11.87 -7.36
CA GLY A 321 -1.88 -11.35 -7.96
C GLY A 321 -1.12 -12.39 -8.78
N HIS A 322 -0.90 -13.58 -8.22
CA HIS A 322 -0.23 -14.67 -8.93
C HIS A 322 -0.96 -15.10 -10.19
N LEU A 323 -2.29 -15.26 -10.11
CA LEU A 323 -3.11 -15.61 -11.26
C LEU A 323 -2.96 -14.58 -12.40
N ARG A 324 -2.87 -13.30 -12.06
CA ARG A 324 -2.78 -12.19 -13.01
C ARG A 324 -1.35 -11.79 -13.36
N GLY A 325 -0.35 -12.51 -12.84
CA GLY A 325 1.06 -12.33 -13.20
C GLY A 325 1.81 -11.24 -12.43
N ALA A 326 1.44 -10.94 -11.18
CA ALA A 326 2.26 -10.11 -10.30
C ALA A 326 3.64 -10.76 -10.08
N ASP A 327 4.71 -9.95 -10.06
CA ASP A 327 6.08 -10.47 -9.85
C ASP A 327 6.44 -10.59 -8.35
N GLY A 328 5.51 -10.20 -7.48
CA GLY A 328 5.71 -10.15 -6.03
C GLY A 328 4.69 -9.25 -5.33
N PHE A 329 4.92 -9.04 -4.04
CA PHE A 329 4.04 -8.28 -3.16
C PHE A 329 4.82 -7.36 -2.23
N TYR A 330 4.17 -6.24 -1.93
CA TYR A 330 4.69 -5.14 -1.14
C TYR A 330 3.71 -4.86 -0.01
N LEU A 331 4.17 -4.97 1.23
CA LEU A 331 3.34 -4.70 2.40
C LEU A 331 3.58 -3.27 2.90
N PHE A 332 2.56 -2.41 2.79
CA PHE A 332 2.57 -1.06 3.37
C PHE A 332 1.71 -1.03 4.64
N ASN A 333 2.21 -0.45 5.73
CA ASN A 333 1.60 -0.46 7.07
C ASN A 333 1.50 -1.85 7.74
N TRP A 334 2.30 -2.84 7.32
CA TRP A 334 2.43 -4.14 8.00
C TRP A 334 3.75 -4.17 8.79
N MET A 335 3.81 -3.43 9.88
CA MET A 335 5.05 -3.19 10.63
C MET A 335 5.06 -3.98 11.96
N ASP A 336 6.25 -4.09 12.57
CA ASP A 336 6.44 -4.83 13.81
C ASP A 336 5.79 -4.14 15.04
N ARG A 337 5.63 -4.86 16.15
CA ARG A 337 5.17 -4.29 17.44
C ARG A 337 3.79 -3.60 17.42
N THR A 338 2.94 -3.98 16.48
CA THR A 338 1.52 -3.63 16.43
C THR A 338 0.72 -4.90 16.14
N ASP A 339 -0.42 -5.07 16.82
CA ASP A 339 -1.35 -6.19 16.55
C ASP A 339 -2.34 -5.83 15.42
N TRP A 340 -2.00 -4.81 14.64
CA TRP A 340 -2.68 -4.42 13.41
C TRP A 340 -1.71 -4.45 12.23
N PRO A 341 -2.07 -5.09 11.10
CA PRO A 341 -3.37 -5.74 10.88
C PRO A 341 -3.43 -7.19 11.40
N ILE A 342 -2.27 -7.79 11.72
CA ILE A 342 -2.15 -9.15 12.24
C ILE A 342 -1.39 -9.16 13.57
N ASP A 343 -1.55 -10.24 14.34
CA ASP A 343 -0.87 -10.39 15.63
C ASP A 343 0.66 -10.40 15.46
N TYR A 344 1.34 -9.48 16.14
CA TYR A 344 2.79 -9.32 15.97
C TYR A 344 3.59 -10.51 16.52
N LYS A 345 3.10 -11.18 17.56
CA LYS A 345 3.88 -12.23 18.25
C LYS A 345 3.84 -13.57 17.52
N ASN A 346 2.72 -13.89 16.90
CA ASN A 346 2.42 -15.22 16.36
C ASN A 346 2.32 -15.19 14.83
N GLU A 347 1.50 -14.28 14.27
CA GLU A 347 1.19 -14.27 12.84
C GLU A 347 2.27 -13.56 12.02
N TYR A 348 2.81 -12.42 12.50
CA TYR A 348 3.83 -11.68 11.77
C TYR A 348 5.10 -12.51 11.50
N PRO A 349 5.71 -13.21 12.49
CA PRO A 349 6.86 -14.07 12.23
C PRO A 349 6.52 -15.26 11.32
N GLN A 350 5.29 -15.78 11.38
CA GLN A 350 4.83 -16.81 10.44
C GLN A 350 4.84 -16.28 9.01
N LEU A 351 4.23 -15.13 8.78
CA LEU A 351 4.20 -14.45 7.47
C LEU A 351 5.61 -14.24 6.92
N LEU A 352 6.54 -13.74 7.73
CA LEU A 352 7.92 -13.52 7.28
C LEU A 352 8.57 -14.86 6.86
N ARG A 353 8.40 -15.94 7.65
CA ARG A 353 8.99 -17.26 7.38
C ARG A 353 8.39 -17.98 6.17
N THR A 354 7.09 -17.84 5.92
CA THR A 354 6.40 -18.55 4.83
C THR A 354 6.40 -17.74 3.53
N GLY A 355 6.36 -16.41 3.63
CA GLY A 355 6.19 -15.52 2.48
C GLY A 355 4.87 -15.75 1.75
N LEU A 356 4.81 -15.30 0.50
CA LEU A 356 3.58 -15.26 -0.30
C LEU A 356 3.71 -16.01 -1.63
N THR A 357 4.45 -17.13 -1.65
CA THR A 357 4.60 -17.93 -2.89
C THR A 357 3.29 -18.62 -3.28
N PRO A 358 3.09 -18.99 -4.57
CA PRO A 358 1.87 -19.68 -5.02
C PRO A 358 1.53 -20.93 -4.19
N ASN A 359 2.55 -21.73 -3.83
CA ASN A 359 2.35 -22.95 -3.03
C ASN A 359 1.91 -22.66 -1.59
N VAL A 360 2.37 -21.55 -0.99
CA VAL A 360 1.96 -21.16 0.37
C VAL A 360 0.54 -20.66 0.36
N VAL A 361 0.22 -19.70 -0.52
CA VAL A 361 -1.10 -19.06 -0.54
C VAL A 361 -2.18 -20.01 -1.05
N GLY A 362 -1.84 -20.93 -1.97
CA GLY A 362 -2.78 -21.94 -2.47
C GLY A 362 -3.13 -23.03 -1.46
N ARG A 363 -2.35 -23.17 -0.38
CA ARG A 363 -2.60 -24.11 0.74
C ARG A 363 -3.14 -23.43 1.99
N GLY A 364 -3.28 -22.10 1.99
CA GLY A 364 -3.88 -21.36 3.10
C GLY A 364 -5.36 -21.05 2.87
N SER A 365 -6.11 -20.86 3.94
CA SER A 365 -7.46 -20.27 3.85
C SER A 365 -7.37 -18.87 3.27
N ARG A 366 -8.34 -18.51 2.42
CA ARG A 366 -8.35 -17.26 1.64
C ARG A 366 -9.66 -16.52 1.82
N ARG A 367 -9.56 -15.21 2.02
CA ARG A 367 -10.71 -14.30 2.04
C ARG A 367 -10.57 -13.28 0.91
N HIS A 368 -11.66 -13.08 0.18
CA HIS A 368 -11.73 -12.22 -0.99
C HIS A 368 -12.84 -11.17 -0.78
N PRO A 369 -12.57 -10.12 0.00
CA PRO A 369 -13.55 -9.06 0.24
C PRO A 369 -13.71 -8.16 -0.99
N VAL A 370 -14.93 -7.66 -1.20
CA VAL A 370 -15.23 -6.62 -2.18
C VAL A 370 -14.81 -5.28 -1.59
N CYS A 371 -13.76 -4.69 -2.16
CA CYS A 371 -13.26 -3.36 -1.85
C CYS A 371 -13.32 -2.48 -3.10
N PHE A 372 -12.50 -1.43 -3.17
CA PHE A 372 -12.54 -0.43 -4.23
C PHE A 372 -11.15 0.19 -4.44
N ARG A 373 -11.00 0.93 -5.54
CA ARG A 373 -9.82 1.74 -5.84
C ARG A 373 -9.99 3.12 -5.24
N ASP A 374 -9.18 3.43 -4.23
CA ASP A 374 -9.25 4.70 -3.53
C ASP A 374 -8.53 5.85 -4.23
N THR A 375 -7.81 5.56 -5.32
CA THR A 375 -7.08 6.54 -6.11
C THR A 375 -7.36 6.35 -7.59
N VAL A 376 -8.24 7.19 -8.12
CA VAL A 376 -8.58 7.26 -9.56
C VAL A 376 -8.78 8.73 -9.94
N PRO A 377 -8.53 9.12 -11.20
CA PRO A 377 -8.86 10.46 -11.67
C PRO A 377 -10.38 10.66 -11.79
N ASP A 378 -10.83 11.91 -11.81
CA ASP A 378 -12.23 12.25 -12.00
C ASP A 378 -12.82 11.57 -13.26
N GLY A 379 -14.00 10.96 -13.11
CA GLY A 379 -14.70 10.26 -14.18
C GLY A 379 -14.18 8.84 -14.48
N PHE A 380 -13.12 8.39 -13.82
CA PHE A 380 -12.63 7.01 -13.94
C PHE A 380 -13.31 6.11 -12.88
N PRO A 381 -13.71 4.88 -13.22
CA PRO A 381 -14.39 4.00 -12.26
C PRO A 381 -13.45 3.59 -11.11
N SER A 382 -13.89 3.83 -9.87
CA SER A 382 -13.24 3.30 -8.66
C SER A 382 -13.57 1.83 -8.40
N ASP A 383 -14.42 1.21 -9.23
CA ASP A 383 -14.99 -0.12 -9.02
C ASP A 383 -15.66 -0.32 -7.66
N THR A 384 -16.10 0.78 -7.02
CA THR A 384 -16.91 0.72 -5.79
C THR A 384 -18.22 -0.01 -6.07
N GLN A 385 -18.47 -1.12 -5.36
CA GLN A 385 -19.71 -1.90 -5.48
C GLN A 385 -20.63 -1.81 -4.24
N LEU A 386 -20.18 -1.15 -3.17
CA LEU A 386 -20.87 -1.06 -1.89
C LEU A 386 -21.00 0.40 -1.43
N PRO A 387 -21.96 0.74 -0.56
CA PRO A 387 -23.05 -0.11 -0.09
C PRO A 387 -24.18 -0.18 -1.14
N LYS A 388 -25.06 -1.20 -1.06
CA LYS A 388 -26.23 -1.32 -1.94
C LYS A 388 -27.50 -1.64 -1.16
N VAL A 389 -28.62 -1.03 -1.55
CA VAL A 389 -29.95 -1.23 -0.93
C VAL A 389 -30.70 -2.32 -1.68
N THR A 390 -31.40 -3.21 -0.97
CA THR A 390 -32.00 -4.44 -1.52
C THR A 390 -33.44 -4.25 -1.99
N ASP A 391 -33.75 -3.11 -2.62
CA ASP A 391 -35.05 -2.81 -3.24
C ASP A 391 -35.29 -3.59 -4.55
N SER A 392 -34.22 -4.17 -5.08
CA SER A 392 -34.16 -4.98 -6.30
C SER A 392 -33.05 -6.04 -6.15
N PRO A 393 -33.01 -7.07 -7.01
CA PRO A 393 -31.88 -8.01 -7.04
C PRO A 393 -30.56 -7.26 -7.27
N LEU A 394 -29.55 -7.57 -6.46
CA LEU A 394 -28.25 -6.93 -6.47
C LEU A 394 -27.19 -7.85 -7.07
N GLU A 395 -26.32 -7.30 -7.90
CA GLU A 395 -25.19 -8.02 -8.48
C GLU A 395 -23.86 -7.51 -7.91
N PHE A 396 -22.94 -8.44 -7.66
CA PHE A 396 -21.57 -8.20 -7.22
C PHE A 396 -20.61 -9.04 -8.04
N ARG A 397 -19.48 -8.46 -8.42
CA ARG A 397 -18.37 -9.18 -9.05
C ARG A 397 -17.30 -9.47 -8.01
N LEU A 398 -17.00 -10.75 -7.83
CA LEU A 398 -16.02 -11.27 -6.87
C LEU A 398 -14.80 -11.78 -7.59
N GLN A 399 -13.62 -11.54 -7.02
CA GLN A 399 -12.35 -12.00 -7.56
C GLN A 399 -11.81 -13.13 -6.67
N ALA A 400 -11.85 -14.37 -7.15
CA ALA A 400 -11.50 -15.57 -6.38
C ALA A 400 -10.04 -16.01 -6.54
N GLY A 401 -9.30 -15.42 -7.48
CA GLY A 401 -7.98 -15.91 -7.86
C GLY A 401 -8.06 -17.35 -8.38
N THR A 402 -7.15 -18.23 -7.96
CA THR A 402 -7.19 -19.63 -8.40
C THR A 402 -8.28 -20.44 -7.69
N LYS A 403 -9.01 -21.24 -8.46
CA LYS A 403 -9.96 -22.22 -7.92
C LYS A 403 -9.25 -23.20 -6.96
N PRO A 404 -9.75 -23.40 -5.72
CA PRO A 404 -9.16 -24.37 -4.79
C PRO A 404 -9.36 -25.81 -5.30
N GLN A 405 -8.44 -26.70 -4.94
CA GLN A 405 -8.55 -28.14 -5.23
C GLN A 405 -9.44 -28.88 -4.22
N SER A 406 -9.46 -28.42 -2.97
CA SER A 406 -10.22 -28.98 -1.85
C SER A 406 -10.59 -27.87 -0.85
N GLY A 407 -11.39 -28.21 0.17
CA GLY A 407 -11.88 -27.30 1.19
C GLY A 407 -13.32 -26.85 0.97
N ASN A 408 -13.76 -25.88 1.76
CA ASN A 408 -15.12 -25.36 1.76
C ASN A 408 -15.13 -23.91 1.28
N ALA A 409 -16.08 -23.54 0.43
CA ALA A 409 -16.27 -22.17 0.01
C ALA A 409 -17.60 -21.61 0.50
N SER A 410 -17.62 -20.31 0.79
CA SER A 410 -18.83 -19.64 1.22
C SER A 410 -18.83 -18.17 0.84
N ILE A 411 -20.02 -17.62 0.64
CA ILE A 411 -20.25 -16.18 0.50
C ILE A 411 -20.74 -15.66 1.84
N VAL A 412 -20.15 -14.56 2.31
CA VAL A 412 -20.63 -13.83 3.48
C VAL A 412 -21.10 -12.45 3.02
N ILE A 413 -22.33 -12.08 3.39
CA ILE A 413 -22.85 -10.71 3.22
C ILE A 413 -23.04 -10.07 4.59
N GLY A 414 -22.59 -8.83 4.75
CA GLY A 414 -22.82 -8.00 5.93
C GLY A 414 -23.90 -6.96 5.67
N LEU A 415 -24.80 -6.80 6.64
CA LEU A 415 -25.98 -5.94 6.59
C LEU A 415 -25.84 -4.79 7.58
N ALA A 416 -26.17 -3.57 7.14
CA ALA A 416 -26.23 -2.40 8.02
C ALA A 416 -27.36 -2.54 9.05
N LYS A 417 -27.23 -1.81 10.17
CA LYS A 417 -28.32 -1.67 11.14
C LYS A 417 -29.51 -0.92 10.52
N ARG A 418 -30.60 -1.65 10.26
CA ARG A 418 -31.87 -1.11 9.78
C ARG A 418 -33.05 -1.79 10.46
N ASN A 419 -34.22 -1.16 10.41
CA ASN A 419 -35.46 -1.77 10.91
C ASN A 419 -35.74 -3.08 10.14
N GLY A 420 -36.03 -4.15 10.88
CA GLY A 420 -36.32 -5.46 10.32
C GLY A 420 -35.09 -6.28 9.88
N VAL A 421 -33.86 -5.79 10.09
CA VAL A 421 -32.65 -6.50 9.63
C VAL A 421 -32.51 -7.91 10.23
N ALA A 422 -32.96 -8.12 11.47
CA ALA A 422 -32.90 -9.42 12.15
C ALA A 422 -33.76 -10.50 11.46
N GLU A 423 -34.91 -10.12 10.93
CA GLU A 423 -35.88 -11.04 10.31
C GLU A 423 -35.70 -11.18 8.79
N SER A 424 -34.91 -10.27 8.19
CA SER A 424 -34.70 -10.25 6.73
C SER A 424 -34.09 -11.55 6.20
N ARG A 425 -34.62 -12.02 5.06
CA ARG A 425 -34.20 -13.27 4.41
C ARG A 425 -33.68 -12.99 3.01
N PHE A 426 -32.75 -13.82 2.56
CA PHE A 426 -32.07 -13.62 1.29
C PHE A 426 -31.87 -14.94 0.57
N GLU A 427 -31.96 -14.90 -0.75
CA GLU A 427 -31.42 -15.94 -1.63
C GLU A 427 -30.18 -15.40 -2.34
N ALA A 428 -29.23 -16.29 -2.62
CA ALA A 428 -27.99 -15.98 -3.31
C ALA A 428 -27.79 -16.95 -4.47
N ARG A 429 -27.22 -16.46 -5.57
CA ARG A 429 -26.71 -17.31 -6.65
C ARG A 429 -25.30 -16.88 -7.01
N LEU A 430 -24.42 -17.85 -7.24
CA LEU A 430 -23.09 -17.60 -7.77
C LEU A 430 -23.00 -18.22 -9.17
N ASN A 431 -22.55 -17.45 -10.15
CA ASN A 431 -22.45 -17.87 -11.55
C ASN A 431 -23.78 -18.47 -12.08
N GLY A 432 -24.91 -17.91 -11.62
CA GLY A 432 -26.28 -18.34 -11.95
C GLY A 432 -26.79 -19.56 -11.17
N LYS A 433 -25.96 -20.23 -10.36
CA LYS A 433 -26.32 -21.41 -9.56
C LYS A 433 -26.74 -21.00 -8.14
N PRO A 434 -27.85 -21.54 -7.61
CA PRO A 434 -28.30 -21.21 -6.25
C PRO A 434 -27.29 -21.66 -5.20
N LEU A 435 -27.14 -20.86 -4.15
CA LEU A 435 -26.34 -21.18 -2.97
C LEU A 435 -27.23 -21.64 -1.81
N THR A 436 -26.69 -22.48 -0.93
CA THR A 436 -27.39 -22.97 0.26
C THR A 436 -27.20 -21.99 1.41
N LEU A 437 -28.29 -21.47 1.98
CA LEU A 437 -28.23 -20.64 3.18
C LEU A 437 -27.77 -21.48 4.38
N GLN A 438 -26.69 -21.06 5.03
CA GLN A 438 -26.15 -21.71 6.25
C GLN A 438 -26.62 -21.01 7.53
N GLY A 439 -27.14 -19.79 7.43
CA GLY A 439 -27.64 -19.00 8.56
C GLY A 439 -26.77 -17.78 8.87
N ASP A 440 -26.87 -17.29 10.09
CA ASP A 440 -26.16 -16.09 10.53
C ASP A 440 -24.67 -16.37 10.72
N PHE A 441 -23.85 -15.43 10.24
CA PHE A 441 -22.41 -15.42 10.46
C PHE A 441 -22.10 -14.67 11.77
N VAL A 442 -21.38 -15.32 12.67
CA VAL A 442 -21.22 -14.87 14.07
C VAL A 442 -20.23 -13.71 14.20
N ASP A 443 -19.09 -13.77 13.50
CA ASP A 443 -17.97 -12.86 13.74
C ASP A 443 -18.07 -11.55 12.95
N VAL A 444 -19.19 -10.84 13.08
CA VAL A 444 -19.49 -9.61 12.32
C VAL A 444 -18.41 -8.51 12.44
N LYS A 445 -17.61 -8.53 13.52
CA LYS A 445 -16.48 -7.60 13.72
C LYS A 445 -15.33 -7.80 12.73
N GLU A 446 -15.25 -8.96 12.07
CA GLU A 446 -14.29 -9.22 10.99
C GLU A 446 -14.70 -8.59 9.65
N LEU A 447 -15.89 -8.00 9.58
CA LEU A 447 -16.48 -7.45 8.37
C LEU A 447 -16.51 -5.92 8.46
N GLY A 448 -16.09 -5.24 7.40
CA GLY A 448 -16.17 -3.79 7.31
C GLY A 448 -17.60 -3.27 7.09
N GLY A 449 -17.70 -1.96 6.86
CA GLY A 449 -18.95 -1.29 6.55
C GLY A 449 -19.91 -1.14 7.73
N ASP A 450 -19.44 -1.38 8.97
CA ASP A 450 -20.26 -1.41 10.20
C ASP A 450 -21.37 -2.47 10.11
N SER A 451 -20.97 -3.70 9.78
CA SER A 451 -21.87 -4.84 9.64
C SER A 451 -22.55 -5.16 10.98
N HIS A 452 -23.87 -5.01 11.03
CA HIS A 452 -24.69 -5.26 12.23
C HIS A 452 -25.16 -6.72 12.32
N ARG A 453 -25.48 -7.33 11.18
CA ARG A 453 -25.80 -8.74 11.02
C ARG A 453 -25.06 -9.24 9.78
N ALA A 454 -24.67 -10.51 9.76
CA ALA A 454 -24.10 -11.11 8.57
C ALA A 454 -24.72 -12.48 8.31
N ILE A 455 -24.75 -12.88 7.04
CA ILE A 455 -25.37 -14.13 6.59
C ILE A 455 -24.34 -14.88 5.76
N ARG A 456 -24.27 -16.20 5.98
CA ARG A 456 -23.39 -17.11 5.25
C ARG A 456 -24.18 -17.99 4.28
N PHE A 457 -23.68 -18.10 3.07
CA PHE A 457 -24.15 -19.04 2.06
C PHE A 457 -23.03 -20.01 1.72
N GLU A 458 -23.29 -21.30 1.78
CA GLU A 458 -22.37 -22.32 1.30
C GLU A 458 -22.32 -22.32 -0.23
N CYS A 459 -21.10 -22.42 -0.76
CA CYS A 459 -20.85 -22.52 -2.18
C CYS A 459 -20.07 -23.80 -2.43
N SER A 460 -20.65 -24.70 -3.22
CA SER A 460 -19.92 -25.87 -3.69
C SER A 460 -18.78 -25.43 -4.63
N LEU A 461 -17.64 -26.12 -4.54
CA LEU A 461 -16.44 -25.77 -5.30
C LEU A 461 -16.64 -25.94 -6.82
N ASP A 462 -17.58 -26.77 -7.27
CA ASP A 462 -17.93 -26.93 -8.69
C ASP A 462 -18.54 -25.66 -9.30
N ILE A 463 -19.27 -24.86 -8.51
CA ILE A 463 -19.85 -23.58 -8.92
C ILE A 463 -18.77 -22.51 -9.09
N LEU A 464 -17.71 -22.55 -8.27
CA LEU A 464 -16.62 -21.58 -8.33
C LEU A 464 -15.82 -21.69 -9.62
N ARG A 465 -15.55 -20.53 -10.20
CA ARG A 465 -14.65 -20.35 -11.34
C ARG A 465 -13.32 -19.75 -10.86
N PRO A 466 -12.19 -20.06 -11.52
CA PRO A 466 -11.01 -19.22 -11.37
C PRO A 466 -11.35 -17.79 -11.81
N ASP A 467 -10.60 -16.82 -11.30
CA ASP A 467 -10.77 -15.40 -11.60
C ASP A 467 -12.14 -14.87 -11.10
N TYR A 468 -12.90 -14.23 -11.97
CA TYR A 468 -14.14 -13.57 -11.60
C TYR A 468 -15.33 -14.53 -11.43
N ASN A 469 -16.14 -14.23 -10.43
CA ASN A 469 -17.40 -14.90 -10.12
C ASN A 469 -18.52 -13.86 -9.93
N ASP A 470 -19.67 -14.11 -10.54
CA ASP A 470 -20.82 -13.19 -10.48
C ASP A 470 -21.78 -13.64 -9.38
N LEU A 471 -22.00 -12.80 -8.37
CA LEU A 471 -22.87 -13.04 -7.24
C LEU A 471 -24.15 -12.19 -7.38
N SER A 472 -25.30 -12.85 -7.46
CA SER A 472 -26.60 -12.20 -7.34
C SER A 472 -27.18 -12.42 -5.93
N ILE A 473 -27.64 -11.38 -5.26
CA ILE A 473 -28.35 -11.43 -3.98
C ILE A 473 -29.74 -10.84 -4.14
N LYS A 474 -30.77 -11.52 -3.63
CA LYS A 474 -32.14 -11.01 -3.62
C LYS A 474 -32.73 -11.15 -2.22
N GLN A 475 -33.30 -10.06 -1.71
CA GLN A 475 -34.11 -10.10 -0.48
C GLN A 475 -35.44 -10.80 -0.77
N LEU A 476 -35.85 -11.69 0.12
CA LEU A 476 -37.09 -12.45 0.05
C LEU A 476 -38.19 -11.76 0.87
N GLY A 477 -39.44 -11.97 0.48
CA GLY A 477 -40.60 -11.40 1.16
C GLY A 477 -40.88 -9.93 0.81
N ASN A 478 -41.86 -9.35 1.49
CA ASN A 478 -42.25 -7.94 1.34
C ASN A 478 -41.70 -7.08 2.50
N ASP A 479 -40.57 -7.50 3.07
CA ASP A 479 -39.91 -6.80 4.18
C ASP A 479 -39.32 -5.46 3.70
N LEU A 480 -39.04 -4.55 4.65
CA LEU A 480 -38.36 -3.28 4.33
C LEU A 480 -37.00 -3.54 3.64
N PRO A 481 -36.63 -2.75 2.61
CA PRO A 481 -35.31 -2.87 1.97
C PRO A 481 -34.16 -2.69 2.94
N GLN A 482 -33.32 -3.73 3.04
CA GLN A 482 -32.08 -3.73 3.80
C GLN A 482 -30.93 -3.10 3.00
N GLN A 483 -29.74 -3.05 3.59
CA GLN A 483 -28.55 -2.54 2.92
C GLN A 483 -27.37 -3.45 3.18
N ILE A 484 -26.77 -3.93 2.09
CA ILE A 484 -25.55 -4.72 2.12
C ILE A 484 -24.37 -3.73 2.17
N VAL A 485 -23.53 -3.91 3.17
CA VAL A 485 -22.35 -3.09 3.46
C VAL A 485 -21.04 -3.87 3.39
N TRP A 486 -21.12 -5.20 3.32
CA TRP A 486 -19.95 -6.06 3.12
C TRP A 486 -20.32 -7.26 2.27
N VAL A 487 -19.40 -7.69 1.41
CA VAL A 487 -19.49 -8.93 0.64
C VAL A 487 -18.10 -9.53 0.57
N GLU A 488 -17.95 -10.81 0.86
CA GLU A 488 -16.71 -11.53 0.61
C GLU A 488 -16.95 -13.00 0.22
N LEU A 489 -16.02 -13.54 -0.56
CA LEU A 489 -15.86 -14.99 -0.74
C LEU A 489 -14.82 -15.50 0.27
N ARG A 490 -15.16 -16.52 1.05
CA ARG A 490 -14.24 -17.26 1.93
C ARG A 490 -13.98 -18.65 1.36
N ILE A 491 -12.71 -19.05 1.35
CA ILE A 491 -12.24 -20.39 1.01
C ILE A 491 -11.49 -20.90 2.23
N ASP A 492 -12.09 -21.84 2.93
CA ASP A 492 -11.53 -22.47 4.13
C ASP A 492 -10.94 -23.83 3.74
N ILE A 493 -9.64 -24.00 3.96
CA ILE A 493 -8.99 -25.30 3.71
C ILE A 493 -9.14 -26.17 4.96
N GLU A 494 -9.52 -27.43 4.77
CA GLU A 494 -9.55 -28.42 5.85
C GLU A 494 -8.11 -28.66 6.33
N GLN A 495 -7.87 -28.45 7.62
CA GLN A 495 -6.54 -28.59 8.23
C GLN A 495 -6.10 -30.04 8.33
#